data_AF-A0A420YAG7-F1
#
_entry.id   AF-A0A420YAG7-F1
#
_cell.length_a   1.000
_cell.length_b   1.000
_cell.length_c   1.000
_cell.angle_alpha   90.00
_cell.angle_beta   90.00
_cell.angle_gamma   90.00
#
_symmetry.space_group_name_H-M   'P 1'
#
loop_
_entity.id
_entity.type
_entity.pdbx_description
1 polymer ?
#
loop_
_entity_poly.entity_id
_entity_poly.type
_entity_poly.pdbx_seq_one_letter_code
_entity_poly.pdbx_strand_id
1 'polypeptide(L)'
;METFHCTEIVLSWWSSSSFRNNYRYLPAYVSISVAAVAAIGVYIEFFLFVWAVPKSAIKLHGTAAFCLVAIPQHPLLVPGSVRENLSLGAVRDIKDNTLISALERFKLWQRIREHGANNDSLHLSDGHQQLLCIARALLLPGGTVV
;
A
#
# COMPACT_ATOMS: atom_id res chain seq x y z
N MET A 1 -20.74 -45.27 -10.23
CA MET A 1 -20.29 -46.67 -10.10
C MET A 1 -18.90 -46.88 -10.71
N GLU A 2 -18.04 -45.85 -10.78
CA GLU A 2 -16.68 -45.94 -11.36
C GLU A 2 -15.56 -45.68 -10.33
N THR A 3 -15.89 -45.10 -9.17
CA THR A 3 -14.92 -44.79 -8.10
C THR A 3 -14.32 -46.04 -7.47
N PHE A 4 -15.08 -47.13 -7.37
CA PHE A 4 -14.64 -48.40 -6.77
C PHE A 4 -13.53 -49.10 -7.56
N HIS A 5 -13.49 -48.93 -8.88
CA HIS A 5 -12.51 -49.65 -9.71
C HIS A 5 -11.09 -49.11 -9.51
N CYS A 6 -10.95 -47.78 -9.38
CA CYS A 6 -9.65 -47.16 -9.13
C CYS A 6 -9.10 -47.49 -7.73
N THR A 7 -9.99 -47.60 -6.73
CA THR A 7 -9.59 -47.94 -5.35
C THR A 7 -9.05 -49.36 -5.24
N GLU A 8 -9.70 -50.33 -5.89
CA GLU A 8 -9.26 -51.73 -5.94
C GLU A 8 -7.91 -51.89 -6.64
N ILE A 9 -7.69 -51.16 -7.75
CA ILE A 9 -6.41 -51.18 -8.46
C ILE A 9 -5.30 -50.65 -7.55
N VAL A 10 -5.48 -49.50 -6.91
CA VAL A 10 -4.47 -48.93 -6.00
C VAL A 10 -4.17 -49.87 -4.82
N LEU A 11 -5.21 -50.47 -4.22
CA LEU A 11 -5.06 -51.44 -3.13
C LEU A 11 -4.28 -52.68 -3.56
N SER A 12 -4.52 -53.22 -4.76
CA SER A 12 -3.82 -54.40 -5.27
C SER A 12 -2.32 -54.14 -5.52
N TRP A 13 -1.97 -52.93 -5.96
CA TRP A 13 -0.57 -52.52 -6.14
C TRP A 13 0.14 -52.37 -4.79
N TRP A 14 -0.58 -51.86 -3.79
CA TRP A 14 -0.08 -51.70 -2.43
C TRP A 14 0.09 -53.04 -1.73
N SER A 15 -0.86 -53.97 -1.87
CA SER A 15 -0.76 -55.29 -1.26
C SER A 15 0.29 -56.20 -1.93
N SER A 16 0.59 -55.97 -3.21
CA SER A 16 1.59 -56.75 -3.97
C SER A 16 3.04 -56.29 -3.77
N SER A 17 3.30 -55.22 -3.01
CA SER A 17 4.67 -54.77 -2.70
C SER A 17 5.32 -55.73 -1.69
N SER A 18 5.94 -56.79 -2.19
CA SER A 18 6.66 -57.78 -1.38
C SER A 18 7.94 -57.17 -0.81
N PHE A 19 8.13 -57.29 0.52
CA PHE A 19 9.19 -56.67 1.33
C PHE A 19 10.63 -56.88 0.82
N ARG A 20 10.86 -57.85 -0.07
CA ARG A 20 12.17 -58.25 -0.58
C ARG A 20 12.75 -57.35 -1.70
N ASN A 21 11.92 -56.60 -2.43
CA ASN A 21 12.35 -55.70 -3.53
C ASN A 21 11.78 -54.27 -3.41
N ASN A 22 11.56 -53.81 -2.19
CA ASN A 22 10.93 -52.52 -1.89
C ASN A 22 11.75 -51.30 -2.35
N TYR A 23 13.08 -51.45 -2.48
CA TYR A 23 13.98 -50.39 -2.96
C TYR A 23 13.81 -50.05 -4.44
N ARG A 24 13.14 -50.90 -5.24
CA ARG A 24 12.93 -50.67 -6.68
C ARG A 24 11.99 -49.49 -6.99
N TYR A 25 11.02 -49.25 -6.12
CA TYR A 25 10.02 -48.18 -6.29
C TYR A 25 10.28 -46.95 -5.41
N LEU A 26 11.21 -47.06 -4.46
CA LEU A 26 11.69 -45.96 -3.62
C LEU A 26 12.00 -44.66 -4.39
N PRO A 27 12.74 -44.68 -5.52
CA PRO A 27 13.02 -43.44 -6.26
C PRO A 27 11.77 -42.79 -6.86
N ALA A 28 10.79 -43.58 -7.29
CA ALA A 28 9.53 -43.06 -7.81
C ALA A 28 8.73 -42.35 -6.71
N TYR A 29 8.60 -42.97 -5.53
CA TYR A 29 7.94 -42.36 -4.37
C TYR A 29 8.62 -41.06 -3.93
N VAL A 30 9.95 -41.04 -3.88
CA VAL A 30 10.73 -39.83 -3.55
C VAL A 30 10.49 -38.75 -4.60
N SER A 31 10.51 -39.08 -5.89
CA SER A 31 10.29 -38.10 -6.96
C SER A 31 8.91 -37.44 -6.91
N ILE A 32 7.86 -38.22 -6.66
CA ILE A 32 6.49 -37.71 -6.54
C ILE A 32 6.34 -36.83 -5.29
N SER A 33 6.96 -37.24 -4.18
CA SER A 33 6.94 -36.48 -2.93
C SER A 33 7.64 -35.14 -3.06
N VAL A 34 8.81 -35.11 -3.70
CA VAL A 34 9.56 -33.87 -3.97
C VAL A 34 8.77 -32.94 -4.88
N ALA A 35 8.16 -33.46 -5.95
CA ALA A 35 7.33 -32.67 -6.85
C ALA A 35 6.10 -32.07 -6.12
N ALA A 36 5.46 -32.85 -5.25
CA ALA A 36 4.33 -32.38 -4.47
C ALA A 36 4.73 -31.26 -3.49
N VAL A 37 5.86 -31.41 -2.79
CA VAL A 37 6.36 -30.37 -1.86
C VAL A 37 6.70 -29.08 -2.61
N ALA A 38 7.34 -29.17 -3.78
CA ALA A 38 7.64 -28.01 -4.61
C ALA A 38 6.34 -27.29 -5.06
N ALA A 39 5.34 -28.04 -5.52
CA ALA A 39 4.05 -27.48 -5.93
C ALA A 39 3.32 -26.77 -4.78
N ILE A 40 3.36 -27.34 -3.57
CA ILE A 40 2.80 -26.71 -2.37
C ILE A 40 3.53 -25.40 -2.04
N GLY A 41 4.86 -25.38 -2.15
CA GLY A 41 5.68 -24.17 -1.96
C GLY A 41 5.25 -23.05 -2.92
N VAL A 42 5.15 -23.35 -4.21
CA VAL A 42 4.70 -22.39 -5.24
C VAL A 42 3.29 -21.88 -4.95
N TYR A 43 2.38 -22.76 -4.50
CA TYR A 43 1.01 -22.36 -4.16
C TYR A 43 0.96 -21.42 -2.95
N ILE A 44 1.77 -21.68 -1.91
CA ILE A 44 1.85 -20.83 -0.72
C ILE A 44 2.44 -19.46 -1.08
N GLU A 45 3.53 -19.42 -1.86
CA GLU A 45 4.11 -18.15 -2.33
C GLU A 45 3.12 -17.33 -3.15
N PHE A 46 2.39 -17.98 -4.07
CA PHE A 46 1.35 -17.32 -4.87
C PHE A 46 0.22 -16.78 -3.99
N PHE A 47 -0.26 -17.56 -3.02
CA PHE A 47 -1.33 -17.13 -2.12
C PHE A 47 -0.90 -15.96 -1.23
N LEU A 48 0.32 -16.01 -0.68
CA LEU A 48 0.89 -14.91 0.10
C LEU A 48 1.04 -13.65 -0.77
N PHE A 49 1.46 -13.79 -2.02
CA PHE A 49 1.57 -12.67 -2.96
C PHE A 49 0.19 -12.05 -3.26
N VAL A 50 -0.82 -12.86 -3.60
CA VAL A 50 -2.19 -12.38 -3.88
C VAL A 50 -2.82 -11.70 -2.66
N TRP A 51 -2.48 -12.11 -1.44
CA TRP A 51 -3.01 -11.49 -0.23
C TRP A 51 -2.21 -10.25 0.24
N ALA A 52 -0.90 -10.23 0.00
CA ALA A 52 -0.02 -9.12 0.39
C ALA A 52 -0.14 -7.91 -0.56
N VAL A 53 -0.18 -8.15 -1.88
CA VAL A 53 -0.26 -7.12 -2.91
C VAL A 53 -1.44 -6.14 -2.72
N PRO A 54 -2.70 -6.57 -2.49
CA PRO A 54 -3.82 -5.64 -2.39
C PRO A 54 -3.71 -4.71 -1.19
N LYS A 55 -3.16 -5.16 -0.05
CA LYS A 55 -3.00 -4.27 1.12
C LYS A 55 -2.01 -3.15 0.86
N SER A 56 -0.90 -3.45 0.19
CA SER A 56 0.11 -2.46 -0.19
C SER A 56 -0.43 -1.51 -1.27
N ALA A 57 -1.12 -2.05 -2.27
CA ALA A 57 -1.69 -1.27 -3.37
C ALA A 57 -2.80 -0.33 -2.90
N ILE A 58 -3.74 -0.79 -2.05
CA ILE A 58 -4.85 0.04 -1.55
C ILE A 58 -4.32 1.24 -0.75
N LYS A 59 -3.28 1.03 0.07
CA LYS A 59 -2.65 2.12 0.84
C LYS A 59 -1.99 3.14 -0.08
N LEU A 60 -1.31 2.69 -1.15
CA LEU A 60 -0.70 3.59 -2.13
C LEU A 60 -1.74 4.32 -2.97
N HIS A 61 -2.79 3.64 -3.44
CA HIS A 61 -3.87 4.26 -4.22
C HIS A 61 -4.62 5.31 -3.41
N GLY A 62 -4.91 5.06 -2.14
CA GLY A 62 -5.56 6.04 -1.26
C GLY A 62 -4.73 7.33 -1.14
N THR A 63 -3.44 7.20 -0.85
CA THR A 63 -2.54 8.35 -0.70
C THR A 63 -2.27 9.05 -2.03
N ALA A 64 -1.99 8.29 -3.10
CA ALA A 64 -1.66 8.85 -4.40
C ALA A 64 -2.88 9.51 -5.06
N ALA A 65 -4.07 8.88 -5.02
CA ALA A 65 -5.29 9.49 -5.54
C ALA A 65 -5.67 10.74 -4.76
N PHE A 66 -5.49 10.73 -3.44
CA PHE A 66 -5.71 11.91 -2.62
C PHE A 66 -4.74 13.05 -2.96
N CYS A 67 -3.44 12.76 -3.12
CA CYS A 67 -2.47 13.74 -3.61
C CYS A 67 -2.80 14.24 -5.03
N LEU A 68 -3.24 13.37 -5.94
CA LEU A 68 -3.61 13.74 -7.31
C LEU A 68 -4.87 14.62 -7.35
N VAL A 69 -5.86 14.34 -6.50
CA VAL A 69 -7.06 15.17 -6.35
C VAL A 69 -6.74 16.49 -5.66
N ALA A 70 -5.80 16.48 -4.70
CA ALA A 70 -5.41 17.67 -3.94
C ALA A 70 -4.39 18.58 -4.67
N ILE A 71 -3.70 18.10 -5.69
CA ILE A 71 -2.74 18.88 -6.50
C ILE A 71 -3.33 19.08 -7.91
N PRO A 72 -4.29 20.00 -8.10
CA PRO A 72 -4.70 20.42 -9.43
C PRO A 72 -3.51 21.01 -10.19
N GLN A 73 -3.52 20.88 -11.52
CA GLN A 73 -2.54 21.51 -12.43
C GLN A 73 -2.39 23.03 -12.17
N HIS A 74 -3.43 23.66 -11.60
CA HIS A 74 -3.39 25.02 -11.03
C HIS A 74 -3.71 24.95 -9.53
N PRO A 75 -2.75 25.21 -8.63
CA PRO A 75 -2.95 25.20 -7.19
C PRO A 75 -4.12 26.09 -6.78
N LEU A 76 -5.11 25.53 -6.07
CA LEU A 76 -6.28 26.28 -5.62
C LEU A 76 -5.94 27.08 -4.37
N LEU A 77 -5.63 28.36 -4.55
CA LEU A 77 -5.45 29.34 -3.49
C LEU A 77 -6.68 30.25 -3.39
N VAL A 78 -7.21 30.36 -2.19
CA VAL A 78 -8.29 31.30 -1.85
C VAL A 78 -7.64 32.60 -1.36
N PRO A 79 -8.11 33.78 -1.81
CA PRO A 79 -7.64 35.06 -1.28
C PRO A 79 -7.92 35.12 0.22
N GLY A 80 -6.88 35.37 1.02
CA GLY A 80 -6.95 35.30 2.48
C GLY A 80 -5.62 34.89 3.11
N SER A 81 -5.68 34.40 4.34
CA SER A 81 -4.48 33.99 5.07
C SER A 81 -3.99 32.59 4.64
N VAL A 82 -2.69 32.35 4.80
CA VAL A 82 -2.09 31.02 4.60
C VAL A 82 -2.74 29.99 5.52
N ARG A 83 -3.12 30.40 6.74
CA ARG A 83 -3.83 29.56 7.71
C ARG A 83 -5.18 29.10 7.18
N GLU A 84 -5.96 30.03 6.65
CA GLU A 84 -7.27 29.75 6.04
C GLU A 84 -7.12 28.80 4.85
N ASN A 85 -6.03 28.96 4.08
CA ASN A 85 -5.76 28.07 2.97
C ASN A 85 -5.40 26.64 3.39
N LEU A 86 -4.70 26.47 4.52
CA LEU A 86 -4.37 25.17 5.11
C LEU A 86 -5.58 24.50 5.78
N SER A 87 -6.51 25.28 6.32
CA SER A 87 -7.73 24.75 6.96
C SER A 87 -8.87 24.47 5.96
N LEU A 88 -8.76 24.91 4.71
CA LEU A 88 -9.77 24.63 3.68
C LEU A 88 -10.01 23.11 3.51
N GLY A 89 -11.23 22.66 3.76
CA GLY A 89 -11.63 21.24 3.68
C GLY A 89 -11.38 20.42 4.95
N ALA A 90 -10.78 21.01 5.98
CA ALA A 90 -10.69 20.38 7.29
C ALA A 90 -12.07 20.41 7.97
N VAL A 91 -12.58 19.24 8.35
CA VAL A 91 -13.86 19.10 9.07
C VAL A 91 -13.74 19.53 10.54
N ARG A 92 -12.50 19.73 11.03
CA ARG A 92 -12.18 20.10 12.42
C ARG A 92 -11.17 21.24 12.44
N ASP A 93 -11.23 22.05 13.49
CA ASP A 93 -10.23 23.10 13.73
C ASP A 93 -8.85 22.45 13.98
N ILE A 94 -7.90 22.76 13.12
CA ILE A 94 -6.53 22.23 13.19
C ILE A 94 -5.75 23.12 14.16
N LYS A 95 -5.11 22.52 15.16
CA LYS A 95 -4.25 23.25 16.11
C LYS A 95 -3.10 23.94 15.37
N ASP A 96 -2.83 25.19 15.72
CA ASP A 96 -1.76 25.99 15.10
C ASP A 96 -0.39 25.29 15.18
N ASN A 97 -0.08 24.57 16.26
CA ASN A 97 1.17 23.80 16.38
C ASN A 97 1.33 22.73 15.27
N THR A 98 0.23 22.09 14.88
CA THR A 98 0.21 21.08 13.80
C THR A 98 0.37 21.76 12.44
N LEU A 99 -0.25 22.92 12.26
CA LEU A 99 -0.08 23.76 11.07
C LEU A 99 1.38 24.20 10.89
N ILE A 100 1.98 24.72 11.96
CA ILE A 100 3.37 25.22 11.98
C ILE A 100 4.34 24.08 11.67
N SER A 101 4.20 22.94 12.35
CA SER A 101 5.08 21.77 12.10
C SER A 101 4.97 21.22 10.68
N ALA A 102 3.77 21.24 10.08
CA ALA A 102 3.61 20.88 8.66
C ALA A 102 4.30 21.89 7.74
N LEU A 103 4.16 23.20 7.99
CA LEU A 103 4.82 24.25 7.20
C LEU A 103 6.34 24.28 7.35
N GLU A 104 6.87 23.92 8.52
CA GLU A 104 8.30 23.78 8.78
C GLU A 104 8.91 22.68 7.93
N ARG A 105 8.21 21.54 7.77
CA ARG A 105 8.66 20.43 6.90
C ARG A 105 8.86 20.86 5.44
N PHE A 106 8.08 21.83 4.96
CA PHE A 106 8.16 22.34 3.59
C PHE A 106 8.95 23.64 3.45
N LYS A 107 9.66 24.09 4.51
CA LYS A 107 10.41 25.36 4.56
C LYS A 107 9.57 26.61 4.22
N LEU A 108 8.24 26.50 4.26
CA LEU A 108 7.32 27.61 4.01
C LEU A 108 7.19 28.51 5.24
N TRP A 109 7.38 27.95 6.45
CA TRP A 109 7.23 28.68 7.72
C TRP A 109 8.17 29.88 7.87
N GLN A 110 9.44 29.74 7.45
CA GLN A 110 10.41 30.84 7.51
C GLN A 110 9.97 32.02 6.64
N ARG A 111 9.50 31.73 5.43
CA ARG A 111 9.03 32.76 4.50
C ARG A 111 7.78 33.49 5.00
N ILE A 112 6.84 32.75 5.59
CA ILE A 112 5.63 33.32 6.21
C ILE A 112 5.99 34.23 7.39
N ARG A 113 7.00 33.86 8.19
CA ARG A 113 7.48 34.68 9.30
C ARG A 113 8.10 36.00 8.81
N GLU A 114 8.79 35.97 7.67
CA GLU A 114 9.48 37.13 7.11
C GLU A 114 8.56 38.07 6.32
N HIS A 115 7.60 37.53 5.56
CA HIS A 115 6.77 38.29 4.61
C HIS A 115 5.29 38.41 5.04
N GLY A 116 4.93 37.84 6.18
CA GLY A 116 3.57 37.82 6.72
C GLY A 116 2.75 36.61 6.26
N ALA A 117 1.67 36.32 7.00
CA ALA A 117 0.78 35.20 6.75
C ALA A 117 -0.36 35.50 5.77
N ASN A 118 -0.32 36.64 5.08
CA ASN A 118 -1.32 37.01 4.08
C ASN A 118 -0.85 36.57 2.68
N ASN A 119 -1.73 35.93 1.91
CA ASN A 119 -1.35 35.45 0.57
C ASN A 119 -1.00 36.60 -0.39
N ASP A 120 -1.62 37.76 -0.21
CA ASP A 120 -1.39 38.93 -1.08
C ASP A 120 0.00 39.55 -0.88
N SER A 121 0.57 39.45 0.32
CA SER A 121 1.93 39.91 0.60
C SER A 121 2.98 38.83 0.32
N LEU A 122 2.58 37.58 0.39
CA LEU A 122 3.40 36.42 0.16
C LEU A 122 3.29 36.02 -1.32
N HIS A 123 4.00 36.71 -2.22
CA HIS A 123 4.06 36.34 -3.65
C HIS A 123 4.58 34.89 -3.81
N LEU A 124 3.69 33.89 -3.74
CA LEU A 124 4.00 32.48 -3.83
C LEU A 124 4.16 32.11 -5.30
N SER A 125 5.36 31.64 -5.69
CA SER A 125 5.55 31.01 -6.99
C SER A 125 4.79 29.69 -7.09
N ASP A 126 4.46 29.25 -8.29
CA ASP A 126 3.68 28.03 -8.57
C ASP A 126 4.16 26.79 -7.78
N GLY A 127 5.49 26.64 -7.62
CA GLY A 127 6.06 25.56 -6.81
C GLY A 127 5.77 25.68 -5.31
N HIS A 128 5.79 26.89 -4.74
CA HIS A 128 5.41 27.09 -3.34
C HIS A 128 3.91 26.88 -3.12
N GLN A 129 3.09 27.23 -4.11
CA GLN A 129 1.65 26.96 -4.08
C GLN A 129 1.37 25.44 -4.11
N GLN A 130 2.13 24.67 -4.89
CA GLN A 130 2.08 23.20 -4.87
C GLN A 130 2.50 22.64 -3.50
N LEU A 131 3.60 23.13 -2.91
CA LEU A 131 4.04 22.72 -1.58
C LEU A 131 2.98 23.02 -0.50
N LEU A 132 2.27 24.16 -0.62
CA LEU A 132 1.16 24.49 0.27
C LEU A 132 -0.02 23.53 0.09
N CYS A 133 -0.36 23.15 -1.15
CA CYS A 133 -1.39 22.14 -1.42
C CYS A 133 -1.01 20.76 -0.85
N ILE A 134 0.27 20.37 -0.95
CA ILE A 134 0.79 19.14 -0.34
C ILE A 134 0.71 19.21 1.19
N ALA A 135 1.09 20.34 1.79
CA ALA A 135 0.98 20.53 3.24
C ALA A 135 -0.48 20.43 3.71
N ARG A 136 -1.42 21.05 2.98
CA ARG A 136 -2.86 20.95 3.21
C ARG A 136 -3.35 19.51 3.11
N ALA A 137 -2.93 18.77 2.09
CA ALA A 137 -3.25 17.36 1.92
C ALA A 137 -2.81 16.53 3.14
N LEU A 138 -1.58 16.73 3.62
CA LEU A 138 -1.06 16.02 4.81
C LEU A 138 -1.78 16.37 6.11
N LEU A 139 -2.39 17.55 6.20
CA LEU A 139 -3.13 17.99 7.38
C LEU A 139 -4.58 17.49 7.42
N LEU A 140 -5.13 17.04 6.28
CA LEU A 140 -6.49 16.51 6.20
C LEU A 140 -6.58 15.11 6.82
N PRO A 141 -7.71 14.74 7.46
CA PRO A 141 -7.85 13.55 8.31
C PRO A 141 -7.78 12.17 7.62
N GLY A 142 -7.24 12.10 6.39
CA GLY A 142 -6.92 10.84 5.69
C GLY A 142 -5.42 10.57 5.53
N GLY A 143 -4.56 11.55 5.83
CA GLY A 143 -3.11 11.44 5.76
C GLY A 143 -2.51 10.99 7.08
N THR A 144 -2.88 9.81 7.59
CA THR A 144 -2.19 9.25 8.76
C THR A 144 -0.77 8.90 8.36
N VAL A 145 0.16 9.76 8.76
CA VAL A 145 1.60 9.56 8.68
C VAL A 145 1.91 8.34 9.55
N VAL A 146 2.18 7.21 8.89
CA VAL A 146 2.86 6.06 9.50
C VAL A 146 4.34 6.23 9.22
#